data_AF-A0A961WNS5-F1
#
_entry.id   AF-A0A961WNS5-F1
#
_cell.length_a   1.000
_cell.length_b   1.000
_cell.length_c   1.000
_cell.angle_alpha   90.00
_cell.angle_beta   90.00
_cell.angle_gamma   90.00
#
_symmetry.space_group_name_H-M   'P 1'
#
loop_
_entity.id
_entity.type
_entity.pdbx_description
1 polymer ?
#
loop_
_entity_poly.entity_id
_entity_poly.type
_entity_poly.pdbx_seq_one_letter_code
_entity_poly.pdbx_strand_id
1 'polypeptide(L)'
;GVGLADWLTAGDAGGTEWRTPPLWGIGLTETVNGHTFFLHDGRARNLTEAILWHGGEGQAARDGFAALSAGDRAALIKFVESL
;
A
#
# COMPACT_ATOMS: atom_id res chain seq x y z
N GLY A 1 8.39 5.79 3.85
CA GLY A 1 9.43 5.76 4.90
C GLY A 1 10.68 5.07 4.38
N VAL A 2 11.82 5.17 5.08
CA VAL A 2 13.13 4.68 4.59
C VAL A 2 13.15 3.19 4.18
N GLY A 3 12.31 2.34 4.76
CA GLY A 3 12.20 0.92 4.38
C GLY A 3 11.63 0.64 2.99
N LEU A 4 11.09 1.67 2.34
CA LEU A 4 10.57 1.67 0.97
C LEU A 4 11.40 2.59 0.06
N ALA A 5 12.64 2.90 0.44
CA ALA A 5 13.49 3.74 -0.40
C ALA A 5 14.09 2.92 -1.55
N ASP A 6 14.10 3.49 -2.76
CA ASP A 6 14.82 2.94 -3.92
C ASP A 6 16.15 3.67 -4.19
N TRP A 7 16.44 4.73 -3.40
CA TRP A 7 17.62 5.59 -3.49
C TRP A 7 17.78 6.33 -4.83
N LEU A 8 16.72 6.37 -5.63
CA LEU A 8 16.66 7.15 -6.86
C LEU A 8 16.10 8.54 -6.58
N THR A 9 16.60 9.57 -7.28
CA THR A 9 16.02 10.92 -7.21
C THR A 9 15.14 11.15 -8.42
N ALA A 10 13.93 11.66 -8.21
CA ALA A 10 12.97 11.98 -9.26
C ALA A 10 12.59 13.47 -9.21
N GLY A 11 13.35 14.31 -9.91
CA GLY A 11 13.20 15.78 -9.81
C GLY A 11 13.63 16.25 -8.41
N ASP A 12 12.74 16.94 -7.70
CA ASP A 12 12.97 17.38 -6.32
C ASP A 12 12.68 16.27 -5.28
N ALA A 13 12.05 15.16 -5.69
CA ALA A 13 11.73 14.06 -4.79
C ALA A 13 12.95 13.17 -4.55
N GLY A 14 13.35 13.02 -3.28
CA GLY A 14 14.38 12.08 -2.87
C GLY A 14 13.88 10.63 -2.87
N GLY A 15 14.79 9.66 -2.83
CA GLY A 15 14.45 8.23 -2.92
C GLY A 15 13.61 7.65 -1.78
N THR A 16 13.27 8.45 -0.77
CA THR A 16 12.33 8.08 0.31
C THR A 16 10.92 8.63 0.11
N GLU A 17 10.74 9.48 -0.91
CA GLU A 17 9.53 10.24 -1.17
C GLU A 17 8.75 9.61 -2.32
N TRP A 18 7.50 9.26 -2.04
CA TRP A 18 6.60 8.68 -3.01
C TRP A 18 5.26 9.38 -2.89
N ARG A 19 4.67 9.73 -4.04
CA ARG A 19 3.30 10.21 -4.06
C ARG A 19 2.38 9.07 -3.62
N THR A 20 1.50 9.34 -2.66
CA THR A 20 0.39 8.43 -2.33
C THR A 20 -0.52 8.30 -3.57
N PRO A 21 -0.63 7.10 -4.18
CA PRO A 21 -1.52 6.91 -5.32
C PRO A 21 -2.99 6.96 -4.86
N PRO A 22 -3.92 7.37 -5.73
CA PRO A 22 -5.34 7.27 -5.42
C PRO A 22 -5.75 5.81 -5.24
N LEU A 23 -6.72 5.55 -4.36
CA LEU A 23 -7.26 4.21 -4.12
C LEU A 23 -8.44 3.85 -5.03
N TRP A 24 -9.01 4.81 -5.77
CA TRP A 24 -10.08 4.51 -6.73
C TRP A 24 -9.53 3.61 -7.85
N GLY A 25 -10.18 2.46 -8.03
CA GLY A 25 -9.88 1.46 -9.04
C GLY A 25 -8.87 0.43 -8.55
N ILE A 26 -8.46 0.49 -7.29
CA ILE A 26 -7.47 -0.44 -6.74
C ILE A 26 -8.00 -1.88 -6.73
N GLY A 27 -9.32 -2.06 -6.58
CA GLY A 27 -9.99 -3.35 -6.72
C GLY A 27 -9.90 -3.96 -8.12
N LEU A 28 -9.63 -3.13 -9.14
CA LEU A 28 -9.53 -3.57 -10.54
C LEU A 28 -8.10 -3.96 -10.95
N THR A 29 -7.12 -3.89 -10.04
CA THR A 29 -5.70 -4.15 -10.36
C THR A 29 -5.50 -5.51 -11.02
N GLU A 30 -6.11 -6.57 -10.48
CA GLU A 30 -6.02 -7.91 -11.08
C GLU A 30 -6.68 -7.98 -12.46
N THR A 31 -7.87 -7.41 -12.59
CA THR A 31 -8.63 -7.38 -13.84
C THR A 31 -7.87 -6.66 -14.97
N VAL A 32 -7.19 -5.57 -14.65
CA VAL A 32 -6.50 -4.72 -15.64
C VAL A 32 -5.08 -5.21 -15.93
N ASN A 33 -4.36 -5.66 -14.90
CA ASN A 33 -2.93 -5.99 -15.03
C ASN A 33 -2.63 -7.50 -15.05
N GLY A 34 -3.60 -8.36 -14.68
CA GLY A 34 -3.41 -9.81 -14.56
C GLY A 34 -2.64 -10.24 -13.30
N HIS A 35 -2.42 -9.33 -12.34
CA HIS A 35 -1.74 -9.60 -11.08
C HIS A 35 -2.15 -8.59 -9.98
N THR A 36 -1.78 -8.87 -8.73
CA THR A 36 -2.08 -8.04 -7.53
C THR A 36 -0.81 -7.54 -6.84
N PHE A 37 0.08 -6.90 -7.61
CA PHE A 37 1.31 -6.34 -7.04
C PHE A 37 1.13 -4.86 -6.74
N PHE A 38 1.48 -4.46 -5.52
CA PHE A 38 1.32 -3.11 -4.99
C PHE A 38 2.65 -2.54 -4.50
N LEU A 39 2.63 -1.25 -4.17
CA LEU A 39 3.81 -0.39 -3.93
C LEU A 39 4.60 -0.14 -5.22
N HIS A 40 5.48 0.87 -5.18
CA HIS A 40 6.20 1.35 -6.36
C HIS A 40 7.15 0.30 -6.97
N ASP A 41 7.59 -0.67 -6.17
CA ASP A 41 8.48 -1.75 -6.59
C ASP A 41 7.77 -3.11 -6.70
N GLY A 42 6.44 -3.14 -6.55
CA GLY A 42 5.63 -4.34 -6.69
C GLY A 42 5.86 -5.42 -5.62
N ARG A 43 6.54 -5.13 -4.50
CA ARG A 43 6.89 -6.15 -3.50
C ARG A 43 5.68 -6.75 -2.78
N ALA A 44 4.57 -6.02 -2.69
CA ALA A 44 3.40 -6.44 -1.94
C ALA A 44 2.44 -7.22 -2.85
N ARG A 45 2.13 -8.46 -2.49
CA ARG A 45 1.31 -9.39 -3.31
C ARG A 45 -0.19 -9.26 -3.09
N ASN A 46 -0.58 -8.41 -2.13
CA ASN A 46 -1.96 -8.13 -1.78
C ASN A 46 -2.01 -6.84 -0.95
N LEU A 47 -3.22 -6.32 -0.73
CA LEU A 47 -3.46 -5.10 0.04
C LEU A 47 -3.02 -5.23 1.50
N THR A 48 -3.13 -6.41 2.10
CA THR A 48 -2.68 -6.63 3.48
C THR A 48 -1.17 -6.44 3.59
N GLU A 49 -0.39 -7.04 2.70
CA GLU A 49 1.06 -6.83 2.62
C GLU A 49 1.39 -5.36 2.36
N ALA A 50 0.70 -4.72 1.42
CA ALA A 50 0.92 -3.31 1.11
C ALA A 50 0.73 -2.42 2.35
N ILE A 51 -0.34 -2.65 3.12
CA ILE A 51 -0.60 -1.93 4.37
C ILE A 51 0.53 -2.17 5.38
N LEU A 52 0.95 -3.43 5.55
CA LEU A 52 1.95 -3.81 6.55
C LEU A 52 3.38 -3.35 6.21
N TRP A 53 3.65 -3.04 4.95
CA TRP A 53 4.92 -2.45 4.51
C TRP A 53 5.04 -0.95 4.79
N HIS A 54 3.95 -0.26 5.13
CA HIS A 54 4.00 1.18 5.38
C HIS A 54 4.79 1.52 6.66
N GLY A 55 5.45 2.67 6.62
CA GLY A 55 6.19 3.23 7.75
C GLY A 55 6.51 4.70 7.47
N GLY A 56 7.11 5.41 8.43
CA GLY A 56 7.18 6.88 8.35
C GLY A 56 5.78 7.47 8.50
N GLU A 57 5.32 8.26 7.54
CA GLU A 57 3.98 8.89 7.61
C GLU A 57 2.82 7.87 7.68
N GLY A 58 2.95 6.71 7.01
CA GLY A 58 1.94 5.64 7.05
C GLY A 58 1.97 4.75 8.29
N GLN A 59 2.89 4.99 9.23
CA GLN A 59 3.13 4.14 10.40
C GLN A 59 1.88 3.97 11.29
N ALA A 60 1.21 5.08 11.60
CA ALA A 60 0.02 5.06 12.46
C ALA A 60 -1.13 4.25 11.84
N ALA A 61 -1.33 4.37 10.53
CA ALA A 61 -2.33 3.59 9.81
C ALA A 61 -1.99 2.10 9.78
N ARG A 62 -0.71 1.76 9.55
CA ARG A 62 -0.24 0.37 9.63
C ARG A 62 -0.52 -0.24 11.01
N ASP A 63 -0.10 0.45 12.06
CA ASP A 63 -0.21 -0.07 13.43
C ASP A 63 -1.68 -0.18 13.84
N GLY A 64 -2.53 0.77 13.41
CA GLY A 64 -3.98 0.68 13.55
C GLY A 64 -4.57 -0.55 12.87
N PHE A 65 -4.20 -0.82 11.61
CA PHE A 65 -4.61 -2.03 10.90
C PHE A 65 -4.15 -3.31 11.60
N ALA A 66 -2.90 -3.34 12.08
CA ALA A 66 -2.35 -4.51 12.78
C ALA A 66 -3.10 -4.80 14.09
N ALA A 67 -3.58 -3.76 14.78
CA ALA A 67 -4.34 -3.86 16.03
C ALA A 67 -5.81 -4.30 15.85
N LEU A 68 -6.36 -4.24 14.63
CA LEU A 68 -7.74 -4.66 14.36
C LEU A 68 -7.97 -6.15 14.63
N SER A 69 -9.22 -6.50 14.91
CA SER A 69 -9.63 -7.90 14.93
C SER A 69 -9.49 -8.53 13.53
N ALA A 70 -9.46 -9.86 13.44
CA ALA A 70 -9.42 -10.53 12.14
C ALA A 70 -10.65 -10.19 11.27
N GLY A 71 -11.82 -10.03 11.89
CA GLY A 71 -13.05 -9.65 11.19
C GLY A 71 -12.99 -8.23 10.65
N ASP A 72 -12.51 -7.27 11.45
CA ASP A 72 -12.40 -5.88 11.03
C ASP A 72 -11.34 -5.70 9.94
N ARG A 73 -10.21 -6.43 10.02
CA ARG A 73 -9.23 -6.46 8.93
C ARG A 73 -9.86 -6.94 7.64
N ALA A 74 -10.60 -8.06 7.67
CA ALA A 74 -11.27 -8.59 6.49
C ALA A 74 -12.30 -7.62 5.91
N ALA A 75 -13.09 -6.95 6.77
CA ALA A 75 -14.07 -5.96 6.35
C ALA A 75 -13.40 -4.74 5.69
N LEU A 76 -12.31 -4.24 6.26
CA LEU A 76 -11.54 -3.13 5.70
C LEU A 76 -10.91 -3.49 4.35
N ILE A 77 -10.30 -4.68 4.22
CA ILE A 77 -9.75 -5.14 2.94
C ILE A 77 -10.85 -5.22 1.89
N LYS A 78 -12.00 -5.81 2.22
CA LYS A 78 -13.15 -5.88 1.31
C LYS A 78 -13.66 -4.51 0.89
N PHE A 79 -13.65 -3.53 1.79
CA PHE A 79 -14.00 -2.15 1.46
C PHE A 79 -13.00 -1.56 0.45
N VAL A 80 -11.69 -1.71 0.68
CA VAL A 80 -10.67 -1.20 -0.25
C VAL A 80 -10.74 -1.90 -1.62
N GLU A 81 -11.01 -3.21 -1.66
CA GLU A 81 -11.24 -3.96 -2.90
C GLU A 81 -12.49 -3.51 -3.66
N SER A 82 -13.42 -2.81 -3.01
CA SER A 82 -14.62 -2.27 -3.67
C SER A 82 -14.41 -0.89 -4.30
N LEU A 83 -13.23 -0.29 -4.13
CA LEU A 83 -12.86 1.03 -4.67
C LEU A 83 -12.34 0.96 -6.10
#